data_AF-A0A1F6WXF8-F1
#
_entry.id   AF-A0A1F6WXF8-F1
#
_cell.length_a   1.000
_cell.length_b   1.000
_cell.length_c   1.000
_cell.angle_alpha   90.00
_cell.angle_beta   90.00
_cell.angle_gamma   90.00
#
_symmetry.space_group_name_H-M   'P 1'
#
loop_
_entity.id
_entity.type
_entity.pdbx_description
1 polymer ?
#
loop_
_entity_poly.entity_id
_entity_poly.type
_entity_poly.pdbx_seq_one_letter_code
_entity_poly.pdbx_strand_id
1 'polypeptide(L)'
;MKIKTIKTRIFRENENLMEFILKYLKKIPKKNLEQSILVITSKIVALSEGRTKEIDKSISHDKMREKIIKAESEYMLRTKYTWLTIKDGMVMASAGIDESNADNKIVLLPKDSFQAAHLIRKKLVKEYKVKNLGILITDSRLLPLRAGIVGAAVGYAGFKGVRDYRGTPDIFRRILKLSRTDVADGLATAAVLCMGEGKERQPLALITNAPVEFVEKVNKKELYIDPREDLYQPLFARIKKIKNIKSKNYYRF
;
A
#
# COMPACT_ATOMS: atom_id res chain seq x y z
N MET A 1 -14.61 -11.24 -9.80
CA MET A 1 -13.47 -11.20 -8.85
C MET A 1 -13.81 -12.03 -7.62
N LYS A 2 -12.86 -12.81 -7.09
CA LYS A 2 -12.99 -13.54 -5.82
C LYS A 2 -11.80 -13.21 -4.92
N ILE A 3 -12.05 -13.00 -3.63
CA ILE A 3 -10.99 -12.72 -2.63
C ILE A 3 -10.98 -13.87 -1.63
N LYS A 4 -9.83 -14.52 -1.48
CA LYS A 4 -9.62 -15.56 -0.48
C LYS A 4 -8.54 -15.12 0.49
N THR A 5 -8.91 -14.84 1.72
CA THR A 5 -7.96 -14.51 2.78
C THR A 5 -7.26 -15.75 3.31
N ILE A 6 -6.06 -15.58 3.85
CA ILE A 6 -5.20 -16.66 4.29
C ILE A 6 -4.86 -16.42 5.76
N LYS A 7 -5.47 -17.22 6.63
CA LYS A 7 -5.16 -17.20 8.07
C LYS A 7 -3.79 -17.81 8.33
N THR A 8 -2.96 -17.09 9.09
CA THR A 8 -1.57 -17.49 9.40
C THR A 8 -1.34 -17.59 10.90
N ARG A 9 -0.16 -18.10 11.27
CA ARG A 9 0.41 -17.80 12.60
C ARG A 9 0.85 -16.33 12.65
N ILE A 10 1.17 -15.85 13.84
CA ILE A 10 1.82 -14.53 14.01
C ILE A 10 3.18 -14.58 13.31
N PHE A 11 3.43 -13.57 12.49
CA PHE A 11 4.74 -13.30 11.89
C PHE A 11 5.59 -12.51 12.89
N ARG A 12 6.80 -12.96 13.19
CA ARG A 12 7.72 -12.30 14.11
C ARG A 12 8.71 -11.42 13.35
N GLU A 13 9.23 -10.44 14.07
CA GLU A 13 10.26 -9.54 13.56
C GLU A 13 11.49 -10.33 13.06
N ASN A 14 12.07 -9.87 11.95
CA ASN A 14 13.24 -10.45 11.29
C ASN A 14 13.04 -11.89 10.75
N GLU A 15 11.81 -12.42 10.74
CA GLU A 15 11.53 -13.67 10.04
C GLU A 15 11.68 -13.53 8.52
N ASN A 16 12.00 -14.64 7.85
CA ASN A 16 12.07 -14.69 6.39
C ASN A 16 10.65 -14.63 5.78
N LEU A 17 10.28 -13.46 5.26
CA LEU A 17 8.99 -13.22 4.63
C LEU A 17 8.70 -14.20 3.48
N MET A 18 9.69 -14.49 2.65
CA MET A 18 9.49 -15.35 1.49
C MET A 18 9.20 -16.80 1.90
N GLU A 19 9.92 -17.34 2.87
CA GLU A 19 9.64 -18.68 3.41
C GLU A 19 8.26 -18.75 4.05
N PHE A 20 7.89 -17.70 4.79
CA PHE A 20 6.56 -17.58 5.38
C PHE A 20 5.46 -17.58 4.31
N ILE A 21 5.58 -16.75 3.27
CA ILE A 21 4.62 -16.72 2.16
C ILE A 21 4.54 -18.09 1.49
N LEU A 22 5.68 -18.70 1.13
CA LEU A 22 5.72 -20.01 0.48
C LEU A 22 5.05 -21.09 1.32
N LYS A 23 5.25 -21.09 2.64
CA LYS A 23 4.57 -22.03 3.56
C LYS A 23 3.05 -21.99 3.42
N TYR A 24 2.47 -20.80 3.29
CA TYR A 24 1.02 -20.63 3.20
C TYR A 24 0.49 -20.76 1.77
N LEU A 25 1.28 -20.42 0.76
CA LEU A 25 0.91 -20.60 -0.65
C LEU A 25 1.03 -22.04 -1.15
N LYS A 26 1.85 -22.89 -0.53
CA LYS A 26 1.93 -24.34 -0.87
C LYS A 26 0.56 -25.04 -0.83
N LYS A 27 -0.39 -24.53 -0.05
CA LYS A 27 -1.77 -25.03 0.05
C LYS A 27 -2.68 -24.58 -1.09
N ILE A 28 -2.20 -23.71 -1.97
CA ILE A 28 -2.95 -23.14 -3.08
C ILE A 28 -2.55 -23.87 -4.36
N PRO A 29 -3.51 -24.43 -5.13
CA PRO A 29 -3.21 -25.04 -6.42
C PRO A 29 -2.49 -24.03 -7.32
N LYS A 30 -1.38 -24.45 -7.94
CA LYS A 30 -0.59 -23.59 -8.84
C LYS A 30 -1.45 -22.88 -9.90
N LYS A 31 -2.45 -23.56 -10.46
CA LYS A 31 -3.36 -22.98 -11.45
C LYS A 31 -4.13 -21.75 -10.95
N ASN A 32 -4.32 -21.62 -9.63
CA ASN A 32 -4.99 -20.47 -9.02
C ASN A 32 -4.04 -19.28 -8.81
N LEU A 33 -2.72 -19.46 -8.98
CA LEU A 33 -1.74 -18.38 -8.89
C LEU A 33 -1.55 -17.67 -10.24
N GLU A 34 -1.81 -18.35 -11.35
CA GLU A 34 -1.87 -17.72 -12.67
C GLU A 34 -3.09 -16.79 -12.75
N GLN A 35 -2.90 -15.61 -13.35
CA GLN A 35 -3.91 -14.53 -13.43
C GLN A 35 -4.49 -14.13 -12.06
N SER A 36 -3.64 -14.08 -11.05
CA SER A 36 -4.04 -13.74 -9.68
C SER A 36 -3.19 -12.61 -9.10
N ILE A 37 -3.64 -12.06 -7.97
CA ILE A 37 -2.91 -11.04 -7.21
C ILE A 37 -2.79 -11.52 -5.77
N LEU A 38 -1.55 -11.68 -5.30
CA LEU A 38 -1.26 -11.90 -3.89
C LEU A 38 -1.20 -10.55 -3.18
N VAL A 39 -2.08 -10.38 -2.21
CA VAL A 39 -2.13 -9.22 -1.33
C VAL A 39 -1.38 -9.54 -0.04
N ILE A 40 -0.59 -8.60 0.44
CA ILE A 40 0.29 -8.72 1.60
C ILE A 40 0.17 -7.42 2.41
N THR A 41 -0.08 -7.49 3.71
CA THR A 41 -0.03 -6.26 4.52
C THR A 41 1.40 -5.73 4.64
N SER A 42 1.53 -4.41 4.62
CA SER A 42 2.74 -3.64 4.90
C SER A 42 3.47 -4.12 6.16
N LYS A 43 2.73 -4.50 7.21
CA LYS A 43 3.24 -4.86 8.54
C LYS A 43 4.19 -6.05 8.49
N ILE A 44 3.81 -7.15 7.84
CA ILE A 44 4.69 -8.33 7.79
C ILE A 44 5.89 -8.11 6.87
N VAL A 45 5.77 -7.19 5.90
CA VAL A 45 6.90 -6.76 5.07
C VAL A 45 7.88 -5.94 5.91
N ALA A 46 7.37 -4.94 6.63
CA ALA A 46 8.16 -4.10 7.54
C ALA A 46 8.86 -4.92 8.64
N LEU A 47 8.16 -5.85 9.28
CA LEU A 47 8.74 -6.74 10.29
C LEU A 47 9.87 -7.59 9.73
N SER A 48 9.75 -8.06 8.47
CA SER A 48 10.83 -8.82 7.82
C SER A 48 12.07 -7.98 7.49
N GLU A 49 11.90 -6.66 7.36
CA GLU A 49 12.97 -5.70 7.11
C GLU A 49 13.57 -5.12 8.40
N GLY A 50 13.12 -5.57 9.57
CA GLY A 50 13.50 -5.03 10.88
C GLY A 50 13.06 -3.58 11.06
N ARG A 51 11.95 -3.17 10.43
CA ARG A 51 11.43 -1.80 10.46
C ARG A 51 10.62 -1.54 11.74
N THR A 52 11.28 -1.70 12.88
CA THR A 52 10.72 -1.45 14.20
C THR A 52 11.52 -0.40 14.96
N LYS A 53 10.91 0.19 15.98
CA LYS A 53 11.54 1.05 16.98
C LYS A 53 11.07 0.65 18.37
N GLU A 54 12.02 0.57 19.30
CA GLU A 54 11.73 0.39 20.71
C GLU A 54 11.05 1.63 21.28
N ILE A 55 10.16 1.42 22.26
CA ILE A 55 9.52 2.50 22.99
C ILE A 55 10.48 2.96 24.11
N ASP A 56 11.13 4.10 23.90
CA ASP A 56 11.96 4.79 24.90
C ASP A 56 11.11 5.43 26.01
N LYS A 57 11.08 4.78 27.18
CA LYS A 57 10.32 5.25 28.35
C LYS A 57 10.94 6.47 29.06
N SER A 58 12.15 6.90 28.69
CA SER A 58 12.81 8.06 29.28
C SER A 58 12.28 9.41 28.75
N ILE A 59 11.59 9.39 27.61
CA ILE A 59 10.95 10.56 27.01
C ILE A 59 9.44 10.36 26.93
N SER A 60 8.70 11.47 26.88
CA SER A 60 7.25 11.41 26.67
C SER A 60 6.93 10.72 25.33
N HIS A 61 5.94 9.83 25.33
CA HIS A 61 5.48 9.08 24.15
C HIS A 61 5.21 9.99 22.93
N ASP A 62 4.59 11.14 23.16
CA ASP A 62 4.33 12.15 22.12
C ASP A 62 5.60 12.67 21.44
N LYS A 63 6.65 13.03 22.22
CA LYS A 63 7.93 13.51 21.67
C LYS A 63 8.66 12.42 20.88
N MET A 64 8.60 11.18 21.35
CA MET A 64 9.17 10.04 20.65
C MET A 64 8.49 9.85 19.29
N ARG A 65 7.15 9.78 19.30
CA ARG A 65 6.35 9.63 18.08
C ARG A 65 6.61 10.76 17.11
N GLU A 66 6.62 12.01 17.57
CA GLU A 66 6.92 13.17 16.74
C GLU A 66 8.29 13.04 16.06
N LYS A 67 9.33 12.63 16.80
CA LYS A 67 10.68 12.42 16.24
C LYS A 67 10.69 11.36 15.15
N ILE A 68 10.01 10.23 15.37
CA ILE A 68 9.90 9.14 14.39
C ILE A 68 9.13 9.62 13.16
N ILE A 69 7.94 10.20 13.34
CA ILE A 69 7.09 10.70 12.26
C ILE A 69 7.86 11.71 11.40
N LYS A 70 8.58 12.64 12.02
CA LYS A 70 9.39 13.66 11.32
C LYS A 70 10.50 13.05 10.46
N ALA A 71 11.08 11.93 10.91
CA ALA A 71 12.11 11.20 10.20
C ALA A 71 11.53 10.33 9.05
N GLU A 72 10.31 9.83 9.23
CA GLU A 72 9.65 8.89 8.33
C GLU A 72 8.65 9.55 7.37
N SER A 73 8.56 10.89 7.33
CA SER A 73 7.65 11.62 6.43
C SER A 73 8.31 12.78 5.69
N GLU A 74 7.80 13.07 4.50
CA GLU A 74 8.19 14.26 3.72
C GLU A 74 7.54 15.55 4.26
N TYR A 75 6.38 15.40 4.92
CA TYR A 75 5.63 16.48 5.55
C TYR A 75 4.87 15.95 6.77
N MET A 76 4.74 16.77 7.81
CA MET A 76 3.89 16.49 8.96
C MET A 76 3.20 17.75 9.47
N LEU A 77 1.96 17.61 9.93
CA LEU A 77 1.14 18.67 10.53
C LEU A 77 0.40 18.09 11.74
N ARG A 78 0.54 18.74 12.91
CA ARG A 78 -0.17 18.30 14.12
C ARG A 78 -1.67 18.55 13.96
N THR A 79 -2.46 17.57 14.36
CA THR A 79 -3.92 17.68 14.49
C THR A 79 -4.33 17.48 15.95
N LYS A 80 -5.61 17.64 16.26
CA LYS A 80 -6.15 17.40 17.60
C LYS A 80 -5.86 15.98 18.12
N TYR A 81 -5.88 14.98 17.24
CA TYR A 81 -5.80 13.56 17.63
C TYR A 81 -4.49 12.86 17.23
N THR A 82 -3.86 13.31 16.15
CA THR A 82 -2.69 12.63 15.55
C THR A 82 -1.89 13.60 14.67
N TRP A 83 -1.00 13.08 13.82
CA TRP A 83 -0.29 13.86 12.80
C TRP A 83 -0.83 13.55 11.41
N LEU A 84 -1.17 14.58 10.64
CA LEU A 84 -1.38 14.44 9.20
C LEU A 84 -0.03 14.50 8.50
N THR A 85 0.28 13.52 7.67
CA THR A 85 1.60 13.38 7.06
C THR A 85 1.51 13.10 5.57
N ILE A 86 2.57 13.41 4.84
CA ILE A 86 2.82 12.91 3.50
C ILE A 86 4.03 11.99 3.58
N LYS A 87 3.85 10.75 3.15
CA LYS A 87 4.89 9.71 3.08
C LYS A 87 4.68 8.92 1.79
N ASP A 88 5.73 8.78 1.00
CA ASP A 88 5.74 8.02 -0.26
C ASP A 88 4.64 8.47 -1.21
N GLY A 89 4.32 9.78 -1.20
CA GLY A 89 3.31 10.40 -2.06
C GLY A 89 1.86 10.21 -1.59
N MET A 90 1.62 9.57 -0.45
CA MET A 90 0.28 9.38 0.11
C MET A 90 0.09 10.23 1.38
N VAL A 91 -1.10 10.82 1.52
CA VAL A 91 -1.54 11.42 2.79
C VAL A 91 -1.92 10.30 3.75
N MET A 92 -1.32 10.29 4.93
CA MET A 92 -1.56 9.27 5.95
C MET A 92 -1.47 9.83 7.36
N ALA A 93 -2.01 9.09 8.33
CA ALA A 93 -1.86 9.40 9.74
C ALA A 93 -0.47 8.95 10.23
N SER A 94 0.26 9.83 10.92
CA SER A 94 1.51 9.51 11.61
C SER A 94 2.54 8.73 10.78
N ALA A 95 2.70 9.06 9.49
CA ALA A 95 3.63 8.38 8.57
C ALA A 95 3.42 6.85 8.46
N GLY A 96 2.21 6.36 8.77
CA GLY A 96 1.90 4.93 8.75
C GLY A 96 2.58 4.13 9.87
N ILE A 97 3.09 4.80 10.92
CA ILE A 97 3.62 4.08 12.08
C ILE A 97 2.48 3.43 12.85
N ASP A 98 2.72 2.22 13.33
CA ASP A 98 1.71 1.41 13.98
C ASP A 98 2.26 0.76 15.26
N GLU A 99 1.54 0.96 16.37
CA GLU A 99 1.83 0.35 17.68
C GLU A 99 0.88 -0.83 17.96
N SER A 100 -0.20 -0.97 17.19
CA SER A 100 -1.12 -2.09 17.31
C SER A 100 -0.47 -3.37 16.80
N ASN A 101 -0.74 -4.49 17.47
CA ASN A 101 -0.20 -5.80 17.09
C ASN A 101 1.34 -5.80 16.93
N ALA A 102 2.05 -4.97 17.70
CA ALA A 102 3.48 -4.69 17.54
C ALA A 102 4.35 -5.05 18.76
N ASP A 103 3.82 -5.82 19.72
CA ASP A 103 4.57 -6.41 20.84
C ASP A 103 5.45 -5.38 21.60
N ASN A 104 4.85 -4.25 22.01
CA ASN A 104 5.49 -3.10 22.67
C ASN A 104 6.54 -2.34 21.84
N LYS A 105 6.47 -2.44 20.51
CA LYS A 105 7.29 -1.65 19.59
C LYS A 105 6.42 -0.76 18.70
N ILE A 106 7.08 0.14 17.98
CA ILE A 106 6.50 0.89 16.87
C ILE A 106 6.96 0.22 15.58
N VAL A 107 6.03 -0.27 14.76
CA VAL A 107 6.30 -0.76 13.40
C VAL A 107 6.20 0.43 12.44
N LEU A 108 7.19 0.56 11.56
CA LEU A 108 7.24 1.58 10.51
C LEU A 108 6.78 0.97 9.18
N LEU A 109 6.56 1.79 8.16
CA LEU A 109 6.37 1.28 6.80
C LEU A 109 7.64 0.60 6.25
N PRO A 110 7.49 -0.33 5.28
CA PRO A 110 8.61 -0.89 4.53
C PRO A 110 9.51 0.20 3.92
N LYS A 111 10.80 -0.11 3.72
CA LYS A 111 11.77 0.85 3.18
C LYS A 111 11.43 1.27 1.74
N ASP A 112 11.03 0.31 0.92
CA ASP A 112 10.53 0.53 -0.45
C ASP A 112 9.54 -0.59 -0.80
N SER A 113 8.24 -0.31 -0.62
CA SER A 113 7.16 -1.27 -0.87
C SER A 113 7.08 -1.71 -2.34
N PHE A 114 7.41 -0.86 -3.31
CA PHE A 114 7.43 -1.26 -4.72
C PHE A 114 8.56 -2.24 -5.01
N GLN A 115 9.75 -2.00 -4.45
CA GLN A 115 10.88 -2.91 -4.56
C GLN A 115 10.59 -4.24 -3.86
N ALA A 116 10.01 -4.22 -2.66
CA ALA A 116 9.59 -5.42 -1.95
C ALA A 116 8.60 -6.25 -2.78
N ALA A 117 7.55 -5.61 -3.33
CA ALA A 117 6.58 -6.27 -4.19
C ALA A 117 7.22 -6.89 -5.44
N HIS A 118 8.17 -6.18 -6.07
CA HIS A 118 8.91 -6.68 -7.23
C HIS A 118 9.75 -7.94 -6.89
N LEU A 119 10.49 -7.92 -5.78
CA LEU A 119 11.31 -9.05 -5.36
C LEU A 119 10.46 -10.28 -5.02
N ILE A 120 9.35 -10.08 -4.31
CA ILE A 120 8.39 -11.14 -3.99
C ILE A 120 7.82 -11.73 -5.28
N ARG A 121 7.36 -10.89 -6.22
CA ARG A 121 6.84 -11.33 -7.52
C ARG A 121 7.86 -12.18 -8.25
N LYS A 122 9.09 -11.67 -8.41
CA LYS A 122 10.17 -12.33 -9.13
C LYS A 122 10.45 -13.74 -8.58
N LYS A 123 10.47 -13.88 -7.25
CA LYS A 123 10.71 -15.18 -6.60
C LYS A 123 9.52 -16.13 -6.79
N LEU A 124 8.29 -15.67 -6.61
CA LEU A 124 7.09 -16.50 -6.75
C LEU A 124 6.83 -16.94 -8.21
N VAL A 125 7.03 -16.05 -9.17
CA VAL A 125 6.95 -16.36 -10.61
C VAL A 125 7.92 -17.49 -10.98
N LYS A 126 9.17 -17.41 -10.48
CA LYS A 126 10.18 -18.46 -10.70
C LYS A 126 9.79 -19.77 -10.01
N GLU A 127 9.43 -19.72 -8.73
CA GLU A 127 9.11 -20.89 -7.91
C GLU A 127 7.91 -21.67 -8.48
N TYR A 128 6.82 -20.96 -8.78
CA TYR A 128 5.59 -21.57 -9.25
C TYR A 128 5.52 -21.72 -10.76
N LYS A 129 6.47 -21.16 -11.53
CA LYS A 129 6.48 -21.15 -13.01
C LYS A 129 5.13 -20.66 -13.57
N VAL A 130 4.73 -19.46 -13.15
CA VAL A 130 3.53 -18.72 -13.61
C VAL A 130 3.96 -17.38 -14.20
N LYS A 131 3.19 -16.80 -15.13
CA LYS A 131 3.56 -15.52 -15.77
C LYS A 131 2.79 -14.35 -15.18
N ASN A 132 1.46 -14.44 -15.14
CA ASN A 132 0.58 -13.37 -14.70
C ASN A 132 0.28 -13.50 -13.21
N LEU A 133 1.25 -13.11 -12.38
CA LEU A 133 1.08 -12.99 -10.94
C LEU A 133 1.33 -11.54 -10.53
N GLY A 134 0.33 -10.92 -9.90
CA GLY A 134 0.43 -9.62 -9.27
C GLY A 134 0.80 -9.74 -7.80
N ILE A 135 1.54 -8.77 -7.28
CA ILE A 135 1.78 -8.57 -5.85
C ILE A 135 1.24 -7.20 -5.48
N LEU A 136 0.46 -7.12 -4.40
CA LEU A 136 -0.08 -5.89 -3.86
C LEU A 136 0.26 -5.81 -2.38
N ILE A 137 0.99 -4.78 -1.98
CA ILE A 137 1.28 -4.49 -0.58
C ILE A 137 0.31 -3.40 -0.13
N THR A 138 -0.39 -3.66 0.96
CA THR A 138 -1.47 -2.79 1.44
C THR A 138 -1.21 -2.25 2.83
N ASP A 139 -1.67 -1.03 3.08
CA ASP A 139 -1.73 -0.43 4.40
C ASP A 139 -3.07 0.28 4.60
N SER A 140 -3.39 0.63 5.84
CA SER A 140 -4.67 1.25 6.18
C SER A 140 -4.58 2.77 6.07
N ARG A 141 -5.61 3.41 5.51
CA ARG A 141 -5.71 4.87 5.41
C ARG A 141 -7.05 5.39 5.86
N LEU A 142 -7.06 6.68 6.17
CA LEU A 142 -8.27 7.47 6.39
C LEU A 142 -8.64 8.23 5.11
N LEU A 143 -9.94 8.45 4.92
CA LEU A 143 -10.45 9.31 3.85
C LEU A 143 -11.04 10.58 4.46
N PRO A 144 -10.85 11.76 3.82
CA PRO A 144 -11.48 13.00 4.29
C PRO A 144 -12.99 12.84 4.45
N LEU A 145 -13.52 13.26 5.61
CA LEU A 145 -14.96 13.29 5.90
C LEU A 145 -15.66 11.92 5.84
N ARG A 146 -14.93 10.81 6.01
CA ARG A 146 -15.50 9.47 6.10
C ARG A 146 -15.06 8.81 7.40
N ALA A 147 -16.01 8.18 8.10
CA ALA A 147 -15.72 7.40 9.29
C ALA A 147 -15.10 6.05 8.91
N GLY A 148 -14.12 5.61 9.69
CA GLY A 148 -13.43 4.34 9.50
C GLY A 148 -12.20 4.42 8.57
N ILE A 149 -11.46 3.32 8.54
CA ILE A 149 -10.28 3.14 7.69
C ILE A 149 -10.60 2.25 6.49
N VAL A 150 -9.80 2.37 5.43
CA VAL A 150 -9.85 1.51 4.25
C VAL A 150 -8.45 1.08 3.87
N GLY A 151 -8.32 -0.03 3.16
CA GLY A 151 -7.04 -0.43 2.56
C GLY A 151 -6.64 0.47 1.39
N ALA A 152 -5.35 0.78 1.32
CA ALA A 152 -4.71 1.44 0.19
C ALA A 152 -3.43 0.69 -0.22
N ALA A 153 -3.06 0.83 -1.49
CA ALA A 153 -1.83 0.29 -2.02
C ALA A 153 -0.64 1.15 -1.59
N VAL A 154 0.35 0.54 -0.95
CA VAL A 154 1.65 1.19 -0.67
C VAL A 154 2.75 0.73 -1.62
N GLY A 155 2.53 -0.39 -2.32
CA GLY A 155 3.41 -0.85 -3.39
C GLY A 155 2.81 -2.04 -4.13
N TYR A 156 3.16 -2.23 -5.40
CA TYR A 156 2.66 -3.35 -6.19
C TYR A 156 3.63 -3.73 -7.32
N ALA A 157 3.42 -4.92 -7.88
CA ALA A 157 4.15 -5.43 -9.03
C ALA A 157 3.26 -6.35 -9.88
N GLY A 158 3.54 -6.46 -11.18
CA GLY A 158 2.90 -7.46 -12.05
C GLY A 158 1.59 -7.03 -12.71
N PHE A 159 1.04 -5.85 -12.41
CA PHE A 159 -0.18 -5.32 -13.02
C PHE A 159 -0.20 -3.79 -13.04
N LYS A 160 -1.00 -3.18 -13.92
CA LYS A 160 -1.20 -1.71 -13.94
C LYS A 160 -2.05 -1.26 -12.76
N GLY A 161 -1.53 -0.30 -11.99
CA GLY A 161 -2.20 0.28 -10.82
C GLY A 161 -3.28 1.29 -11.19
N VAL A 162 -3.18 1.94 -12.35
CA VAL A 162 -4.21 2.86 -12.86
C VAL A 162 -4.70 2.39 -14.22
N ARG A 163 -6.03 2.37 -14.37
CA ARG A 163 -6.67 2.23 -15.68
C ARG A 163 -7.05 3.61 -16.19
N ASP A 164 -6.46 4.01 -17.31
CA ASP A 164 -6.69 5.32 -17.91
C ASP A 164 -7.74 5.21 -19.03
N TYR A 165 -8.84 5.94 -18.90
CA TYR A 165 -9.90 6.01 -19.90
C TYR A 165 -9.83 7.29 -20.73
N ARG A 166 -8.88 8.19 -20.46
CA ARG A 166 -8.76 9.45 -21.20
C ARG A 166 -8.51 9.18 -22.68
N GLY A 167 -9.20 9.92 -23.54
CA GLY A 167 -9.14 9.72 -24.99
C GLY A 167 -10.04 8.59 -25.51
N THR A 168 -10.65 7.78 -24.65
CA THR A 168 -11.61 6.74 -25.07
C THR A 168 -13.05 7.27 -25.08
N PRO A 169 -13.93 6.74 -25.96
CA PRO A 169 -15.34 7.09 -25.95
C PRO A 169 -16.08 6.51 -24.74
N ASP A 170 -17.02 7.28 -24.19
CA ASP A 170 -18.04 6.78 -23.26
C ASP A 170 -19.15 6.02 -24.00
N ILE A 171 -20.16 5.55 -23.25
CA ILE A 171 -21.31 4.81 -23.81
C ILE A 171 -22.17 5.63 -24.78
N PHE A 172 -21.97 6.95 -24.85
CA PHE A 172 -22.62 7.89 -25.78
C PHE A 172 -21.63 8.47 -26.80
N ARG A 173 -20.47 7.83 -26.99
CA ARG A 173 -19.39 8.24 -27.92
C ARG A 173 -18.71 9.56 -27.59
N ARG A 174 -18.89 10.12 -26.39
CA ARG A 174 -18.16 11.32 -25.96
C ARG A 174 -16.78 10.93 -25.46
N ILE A 175 -15.76 11.67 -25.87
CA ILE A 175 -14.38 11.38 -25.44
C ILE A 175 -14.21 11.75 -23.96
N LEU A 176 -13.81 10.78 -23.15
CA LEU A 176 -13.51 10.96 -21.74
C LEU A 176 -12.24 11.79 -21.57
N LYS A 177 -12.30 12.84 -20.74
CA LYS A 177 -11.18 13.78 -20.55
C LYS A 177 -10.37 13.53 -19.27
N LEU A 178 -11.03 13.08 -18.20
CA LEU A 178 -10.43 12.96 -16.86
C LEU A 178 -10.45 11.54 -16.30
N SER A 179 -11.31 10.67 -16.84
CA SER A 179 -11.65 9.39 -16.22
C SER A 179 -10.43 8.47 -16.10
N ARG A 180 -10.05 8.18 -14.86
CA ARG A 180 -9.08 7.15 -14.49
C ARG A 180 -9.62 6.37 -13.31
N THR A 181 -9.34 5.07 -13.27
CA THR A 181 -9.65 4.23 -12.13
C THR A 181 -8.37 3.84 -11.41
N ASP A 182 -8.30 4.10 -10.12
CA ASP A 182 -7.25 3.57 -9.26
C ASP A 182 -7.55 2.10 -8.93
N VAL A 183 -6.99 1.23 -9.77
CA VAL A 183 -7.19 -0.21 -9.69
C VAL A 183 -6.46 -0.78 -8.48
N ALA A 184 -5.26 -0.29 -8.17
CA ALA A 184 -4.46 -0.77 -7.04
C ALA A 184 -5.16 -0.49 -5.71
N ASP A 185 -5.63 0.75 -5.48
CA ASP A 185 -6.37 1.08 -4.26
C ASP A 185 -7.72 0.39 -4.20
N GLY A 186 -8.43 0.25 -5.33
CA GLY A 186 -9.70 -0.47 -5.36
C GLY A 186 -9.56 -1.94 -4.91
N LEU A 187 -8.49 -2.61 -5.37
CA LEU A 187 -8.16 -3.97 -4.93
C LEU A 187 -7.69 -4.01 -3.47
N ALA A 188 -6.89 -3.03 -3.05
CA ALA A 188 -6.41 -2.93 -1.67
C ALA A 188 -7.57 -2.76 -0.69
N THR A 189 -8.50 -1.85 -0.98
CA THR A 189 -9.70 -1.63 -0.18
C THR A 189 -10.51 -2.91 -0.04
N ALA A 190 -10.78 -3.62 -1.14
CA ALA A 190 -11.57 -4.84 -1.12
C ALA A 190 -10.86 -5.98 -0.36
N ALA A 191 -9.54 -6.12 -0.51
CA ALA A 191 -8.77 -7.16 0.17
C ALA A 191 -8.68 -6.90 1.68
N VAL A 192 -8.36 -5.67 2.09
CA VAL A 192 -8.26 -5.27 3.50
C VAL A 192 -9.60 -5.43 4.20
N LEU A 193 -10.71 -5.06 3.54
CA LEU A 193 -12.06 -5.33 4.06
C LEU A 193 -12.27 -6.80 4.42
N CYS A 194 -11.78 -7.74 3.58
CA CYS A 194 -11.89 -9.16 3.86
C CYS A 194 -10.87 -9.67 4.89
N MET A 195 -9.64 -9.13 4.88
CA MET A 195 -8.56 -9.53 5.78
C MET A 195 -8.85 -9.15 7.24
N GLY A 196 -9.59 -8.07 7.44
CA GLY A 196 -9.84 -7.49 8.76
C GLY A 196 -8.64 -6.69 9.28
N GLU A 197 -8.90 -5.94 10.35
CA GLU A 197 -8.02 -4.89 10.86
C GLU A 197 -7.70 -5.10 12.34
N GLY A 198 -8.04 -6.27 12.88
CA GLY A 198 -7.88 -6.64 14.28
C GLY A 198 -7.13 -7.95 14.45
N LYS A 199 -7.80 -8.93 15.08
CA LYS A 199 -7.19 -10.19 15.55
C LYS A 199 -7.37 -11.36 14.59
N GLU A 200 -7.83 -11.11 13.37
CA GLU A 200 -8.19 -12.13 12.37
C GLU A 200 -6.98 -12.99 11.97
N ARG A 201 -5.77 -12.40 12.03
CA ARG A 201 -4.49 -13.01 11.62
C ARG A 201 -4.51 -13.43 10.16
N GLN A 202 -4.97 -12.55 9.28
CA GLN A 202 -5.06 -12.79 7.84
C GLN A 202 -4.17 -11.79 7.06
N PRO A 203 -2.84 -11.83 7.22
CA PRO A 203 -1.96 -10.85 6.61
C PRO A 203 -1.73 -11.05 5.10
N LEU A 204 -2.35 -12.09 4.53
CA LEU A 204 -2.25 -12.45 3.12
C LEU A 204 -3.66 -12.67 2.56
N ALA A 205 -3.90 -12.29 1.31
CA ALA A 205 -5.08 -12.67 0.56
C ALA A 205 -4.73 -12.94 -0.90
N LEU A 206 -5.52 -13.79 -1.56
CA LEU A 206 -5.39 -14.04 -2.99
C LEU A 206 -6.65 -13.53 -3.70
N ILE A 207 -6.45 -12.62 -4.65
CA ILE A 207 -7.51 -12.15 -5.54
C ILE A 207 -7.40 -12.89 -6.86
N THR A 208 -8.49 -13.51 -7.31
CA THR A 208 -8.59 -14.13 -8.63
C THR A 208 -9.71 -13.49 -9.46
N ASN A 209 -9.60 -13.57 -10.78
CA ASN A 209 -10.52 -12.91 -11.72
C ASN A 209 -10.65 -11.40 -11.42
N ALA A 210 -9.52 -10.76 -11.08
CA ALA A 210 -9.43 -9.32 -10.93
C ALA A 210 -9.40 -8.68 -12.33
N PRO A 211 -10.12 -7.58 -12.56
CA PRO A 211 -10.13 -6.91 -13.85
C PRO A 211 -8.86 -6.07 -14.03
N VAL A 212 -7.69 -6.71 -14.13
CA VAL A 212 -6.40 -6.02 -14.26
C VAL A 212 -5.72 -6.33 -15.58
N GLU A 213 -4.88 -5.40 -16.03
CA GLU A 213 -3.91 -5.66 -17.09
C GLU A 213 -2.59 -6.07 -16.43
N PHE A 214 -2.17 -7.31 -16.65
CA PHE A 214 -0.88 -7.81 -16.16
C PHE A 214 0.26 -7.23 -17.00
N VAL A 215 1.33 -6.80 -16.33
CA VAL A 215 2.52 -6.20 -16.95
C VAL A 215 3.78 -6.67 -16.25
N GLU A 216 4.88 -6.80 -16.97
CA GLU A 216 6.16 -7.20 -16.37
C GLU A 216 6.78 -6.09 -15.51
N LYS A 217 6.67 -4.85 -15.97
CA LYS A 217 7.21 -3.67 -15.29
C LYS A 217 6.10 -2.66 -15.02
N VAL A 218 5.94 -2.30 -13.75
CA VAL A 218 4.97 -1.30 -13.32
C VAL A 218 5.55 0.11 -13.46
N ASN A 219 4.69 1.09 -13.71
CA ASN A 219 5.04 2.50 -13.57
C ASN A 219 4.62 2.98 -12.18
N LYS A 220 5.53 2.90 -11.19
CA LYS A 220 5.22 3.33 -9.82
C LYS A 220 4.66 4.75 -9.73
N LYS A 221 5.02 5.63 -10.67
CA LYS A 221 4.58 7.02 -10.70
C LYS A 221 3.10 7.19 -11.06
N GLU A 222 2.41 6.17 -11.54
CA GLU A 222 1.02 6.31 -12.00
C GLU A 222 0.02 6.52 -10.85
N LEU A 223 0.34 6.08 -9.62
CA LEU A 223 -0.45 6.40 -8.41
C LEU A 223 -0.11 7.76 -7.81
N TYR A 224 1.00 8.37 -8.21
CA TYR A 224 1.41 9.66 -7.68
C TYR A 224 0.71 10.79 -8.42
N ILE A 225 0.20 11.73 -7.64
CA ILE A 225 -0.33 13.01 -8.13
C ILE A 225 0.42 14.13 -7.42
N ASP A 226 0.79 15.16 -8.18
CA ASP A 226 1.40 16.35 -7.60
C ASP A 226 0.35 17.03 -6.71
N PRO A 227 0.64 17.38 -5.44
CA PRO A 227 -0.31 18.06 -4.58
C PRO A 227 -0.86 19.38 -5.15
N ARG A 228 -0.15 20.01 -6.10
CA ARG A 228 -0.60 21.22 -6.83
C ARG A 228 -1.64 20.93 -7.92
N GLU A 229 -1.76 19.68 -8.31
CA GLU A 229 -2.66 19.20 -9.35
C GLU A 229 -3.79 18.31 -8.76
N ASP A 230 -3.68 17.97 -7.48
CA ASP A 230 -4.65 17.14 -6.77
C ASP A 230 -5.96 17.88 -6.51
N LEU A 231 -7.08 17.14 -6.42
CA LEU A 231 -8.39 17.69 -6.04
C LEU A 231 -8.34 18.49 -4.72
N TYR A 232 -7.51 18.04 -3.78
CA TYR A 232 -7.31 18.67 -2.48
C TYR A 232 -6.23 19.75 -2.49
N GLN A 233 -5.78 20.23 -3.65
CA GLN A 233 -4.81 21.31 -3.79
C GLN A 233 -5.10 22.53 -2.87
N PRO A 234 -6.34 23.00 -2.70
CA PRO A 234 -6.61 24.13 -1.80
C PRO A 234 -6.21 23.85 -0.33
N LEU A 235 -6.28 22.60 0.10
CA LEU A 235 -5.85 22.16 1.43
C LEU A 235 -4.32 22.07 1.51
N PHE A 236 -3.67 21.69 0.41
CA PHE A 236 -2.20 21.60 0.31
C PHE A 236 -1.53 22.94 0.04
N ALA A 237 -2.24 23.97 -0.43
CA ALA A 237 -1.68 25.28 -0.76
C ALA A 237 -0.99 25.99 0.42
N ARG A 238 -1.38 25.65 1.66
CA ARG A 238 -0.76 26.16 2.89
C ARG A 238 0.54 25.43 3.26
N ILE A 239 0.87 24.34 2.58
CA ILE A 239 2.09 23.57 2.80
C ILE A 239 3.25 24.26 2.07
N LYS A 240 4.00 25.10 2.81
CA LYS A 240 5.09 25.91 2.26
C LYS A 240 6.23 25.09 1.64
N LYS A 241 6.51 23.88 2.17
CA LYS A 241 7.53 22.94 1.66
C LYS A 241 7.16 21.50 2.02
N ILE A 242 7.05 20.63 1.01
CA ILE A 242 7.09 19.17 1.18
C ILE A 242 8.50 18.73 0.75
N LYS A 243 9.18 17.94 1.58
CA LYS A 243 10.53 17.46 1.23
C LYS A 243 10.45 16.56 -0.03
N ASN A 244 11.44 16.65 -0.91
CA ASN A 244 11.66 15.68 -2.01
C ASN A 244 10.53 15.52 -3.06
N ILE A 245 9.68 16.52 -3.33
CA ILE A 245 8.75 16.43 -4.47
C ILE A 245 9.53 16.36 -5.79
N LYS A 246 9.39 15.26 -6.52
CA LYS A 246 9.80 15.14 -7.92
C LYS A 246 8.58 15.38 -8.81
N SER A 247 8.38 16.63 -9.25
CA SER A 247 7.21 17.03 -10.03
C SER A 247 7.24 16.53 -11.48
N LYS A 248 6.08 16.12 -12.01
CA LYS A 248 5.71 16.22 -13.43
C LYS A 248 4.23 16.58 -13.53
N ASN A 249 3.87 17.37 -14.53
CA ASN A 249 2.49 17.79 -14.80
C ASN A 249 1.64 16.60 -15.27
N TYR A 250 0.61 16.23 -14.51
CA TYR A 250 -0.30 15.13 -14.84
C TYR A 250 -1.53 15.57 -15.66
N TYR A 251 -1.85 16.87 -15.68
CA TYR A 251 -2.98 17.46 -16.40
C TYR A 251 -2.56 18.27 -17.64
N ARG A 252 -1.63 17.76 -18.45
CA ARG A 252 -1.51 18.25 -19.83
C ARG A 252 -2.55 17.52 -20.67
N PHE A 253 -3.58 18.26 -21.09
CA PHE A 253 -4.53 17.88 -22.13
C PHE A 253 -3.87 17.99 -23.50
#